data_AF-A0A1G3PTG8-F1
#
_entry.id   AF-A0A1G3PTG8-F1
#
_cell.length_a   1.000
_cell.length_b   1.000
_cell.length_c   1.000
_cell.angle_alpha   90.00
_cell.angle_beta   90.00
_cell.angle_gamma   90.00
#
_symmetry.space_group_name_H-M   'P 1'
#
loop_
_entity.id
_entity.type
_entity.pdbx_description
1 polymer ?
#
loop_
_entity_poly.entity_id
_entity_poly.type
_entity_poly.pdbx_seq_one_letter_code
_entity_poly.pdbx_strand_id
1 'polypeptide(L)'
;MRKGNLGIILLFGMTAACGTTGVETIPEYREDYALMNLGPDTNVQVEVTGQSKGNPPVWIKYSWVLGKDNKDNKVIYISVFSKSSMPLTESSIKTPEETAQIMKAVEMFTRDKLEEVKAEVKIDDAKLTPILDKWVLSLSQQVAASYAINVENYWEKMKITAPGVTGEYYRIYKRYMIDFSYYSERATKVWDEVSAKTPDDLKSKGTVIVYKIIMPASQN
;
A
#
# COMPACT_ATOMS: atom_id res chain seq x y z
N MET A 1 -12.96 -36.91 -61.97
CA MET A 1 -12.81 -38.19 -61.22
C MET A 1 -11.72 -37.95 -60.17
N ARG A 2 -11.83 -38.08 -58.85
CA ARG A 2 -12.79 -38.51 -57.79
C ARG A 2 -12.95 -37.29 -56.83
N LYS A 3 -14.09 -36.85 -56.28
CA LYS A 3 -15.15 -37.42 -55.40
C LYS A 3 -14.70 -37.90 -54.01
N GLY A 4 -15.34 -37.29 -52.98
CA GLY A 4 -15.38 -37.62 -51.55
C GLY A 4 -15.31 -36.33 -50.72
N ASN A 5 -16.35 -35.54 -50.42
CA ASN A 5 -17.70 -35.75 -49.87
C ASN A 5 -17.77 -35.99 -48.34
N LEU A 6 -18.38 -35.00 -47.66
CA LEU A 6 -19.16 -35.03 -46.42
C LEU A 6 -18.48 -35.29 -45.06
N GLY A 7 -18.64 -34.30 -44.18
CA GLY A 7 -18.42 -34.41 -42.74
C GLY A 7 -18.64 -33.08 -42.02
N ILE A 8 -19.84 -32.49 -42.12
CA ILE A 8 -20.30 -31.45 -41.19
C ILE A 8 -20.43 -32.11 -39.81
N ILE A 9 -19.67 -31.62 -38.83
CA ILE A 9 -20.08 -31.63 -37.44
C ILE A 9 -19.97 -30.18 -36.95
N LEU A 10 -21.12 -29.51 -36.97
CA LEU A 10 -21.42 -28.42 -36.05
C LEU A 10 -21.50 -29.04 -34.65
N LEU A 11 -20.64 -28.60 -33.74
CA LEU A 11 -21.02 -28.55 -32.32
C LEU A 11 -20.80 -27.13 -31.81
N PHE A 12 -21.93 -26.49 -31.57
CA PHE A 12 -22.11 -25.35 -30.70
C PHE A 12 -21.50 -25.61 -29.32
N GLY A 13 -21.03 -24.53 -28.70
CA GLY A 13 -21.03 -24.42 -27.24
C GLY A 13 -19.65 -24.43 -26.61
N MET A 14 -19.02 -23.27 -26.60
CA MET A 14 -18.84 -22.50 -25.37
C MET A 14 -18.19 -21.16 -25.73
N THR A 15 -19.04 -20.15 -25.92
CA THR A 15 -18.65 -18.77 -25.68
C THR A 15 -18.37 -18.64 -24.18
N ALA A 16 -17.18 -19.03 -23.75
CA ALA A 16 -16.62 -18.43 -22.55
C ALA A 16 -16.27 -17.00 -22.98
N ALA A 17 -17.12 -16.06 -22.55
CA ALA A 17 -16.87 -14.65 -22.72
C ALA A 17 -15.40 -14.37 -22.38
N CYS A 18 -14.69 -13.77 -23.33
CA CYS A 18 -13.49 -13.00 -23.06
C CYS A 18 -13.92 -11.87 -22.11
N GLY A 19 -14.06 -12.20 -20.83
CA GLY A 19 -13.97 -11.21 -19.77
C GLY A 19 -12.58 -10.66 -19.91
N THR A 20 -12.50 -9.41 -20.36
CA THR A 20 -11.34 -8.57 -20.18
C THR A 20 -10.95 -8.66 -18.71
N THR A 21 -10.03 -9.55 -18.38
CA THR A 21 -9.22 -9.41 -17.19
C THR A 21 -8.54 -8.07 -17.39
N GLY A 22 -9.06 -7.04 -16.72
CA GLY A 22 -8.29 -5.83 -16.50
C GLY A 22 -6.95 -6.33 -16.01
N VAL A 23 -5.94 -6.20 -16.87
CA VAL A 23 -4.56 -6.34 -16.45
C VAL A 23 -4.47 -5.30 -15.36
N GLU A 24 -4.46 -5.73 -14.08
CA GLU A 24 -4.11 -4.86 -12.98
C GLU A 24 -2.73 -4.35 -13.36
N THR A 25 -2.72 -3.15 -13.93
CA THR A 25 -1.52 -2.45 -14.33
C THR A 25 -0.65 -2.41 -13.09
N ILE A 26 0.48 -3.12 -13.16
CA ILE A 26 1.63 -2.83 -12.30
C ILE A 26 1.71 -1.30 -12.30
N PRO A 27 1.58 -0.62 -11.15
CA PRO A 27 1.45 0.82 -11.14
C PRO A 27 2.59 1.41 -11.96
N GLU A 28 2.21 2.17 -13.00
CA GLU A 28 3.17 2.92 -13.80
C GLU A 28 4.04 3.74 -12.85
N TYR A 29 5.33 3.76 -13.13
CA TYR A 29 6.29 4.55 -12.37
C TYR A 29 5.78 5.99 -12.27
N ARG A 30 5.38 6.35 -11.05
CA ARG A 30 4.88 7.67 -10.70
C ARG A 30 5.94 8.32 -9.82
N GLU A 31 6.64 9.32 -10.37
CA GLU A 31 7.72 10.06 -9.70
C GLU A 31 7.26 10.80 -8.43
N ASP A 32 5.95 10.95 -8.25
CA ASP A 32 5.27 11.73 -7.20
C ASP A 32 5.07 10.97 -5.88
N TYR A 33 5.23 9.64 -5.85
CA TYR A 33 5.32 8.93 -4.57
C TYR A 33 6.74 9.06 -4.08
N ALA A 34 6.93 10.00 -3.15
CA ALA A 34 8.17 10.21 -2.44
C ALA A 34 8.86 8.85 -2.25
N LEU A 35 9.93 8.67 -3.02
CA LEU A 35 11.07 7.86 -2.65
C LEU A 35 11.20 7.98 -1.14
N MET A 36 11.65 6.93 -0.46
CA MET A 36 12.25 7.14 0.86
C MET A 36 13.20 8.34 0.72
N ASN A 37 12.73 9.52 1.16
CA ASN A 37 13.56 10.66 1.38
C ASN A 37 14.40 10.13 2.54
N LEU A 38 15.53 9.51 2.19
CA LEU A 38 16.75 9.73 2.92
C LEU A 38 16.72 11.23 3.16
N GLY A 39 16.29 11.64 4.36
CA GLY A 39 16.11 13.05 4.69
C GLY A 39 17.35 13.78 4.19
N PRO A 40 17.18 14.99 3.63
CA PRO A 40 18.11 15.65 2.71
C PRO A 40 19.53 15.22 3.00
N ASP A 41 20.08 14.41 2.08
CA ASP A 41 21.41 13.87 2.17
C ASP A 41 22.35 14.97 2.65
N THR A 42 22.85 14.75 3.86
CA THR A 42 24.17 15.26 4.26
C THR A 42 25.12 14.91 3.10
N ASN A 43 26.09 15.78 2.77
CA ASN A 43 27.10 15.59 1.71
C ASN A 43 28.04 14.38 1.98
N VAL A 44 27.47 13.23 2.34
CA VAL A 44 28.09 12.03 2.84
C VAL A 44 28.03 11.04 1.71
N GLN A 45 29.18 10.66 1.17
CA GLN A 45 29.24 9.60 0.18
C GLN A 45 28.86 8.29 0.85
N VAL A 46 27.76 7.70 0.39
CA VAL A 46 27.28 6.40 0.84
C VAL A 46 27.51 5.38 -0.28
N GLU A 47 28.23 4.32 0.03
CA GLU A 47 28.52 3.21 -0.89
C GLU A 47 27.78 1.95 -0.42
N VAL A 48 27.11 1.25 -1.33
CA VAL A 48 26.58 -0.10 -1.07
C VAL A 48 27.71 -1.10 -1.27
N THR A 49 28.14 -1.75 -0.19
CA THR A 49 29.28 -2.70 -0.18
C THR A 49 28.85 -4.17 -0.08
N GLY A 50 27.55 -4.41 0.11
CA GLY A 50 26.96 -5.74 0.13
C GLY A 50 25.45 -5.64 0.15
N GLN A 51 24.74 -6.69 -0.24
CA GLN A 51 23.28 -6.72 -0.22
C GLN A 51 22.76 -8.15 -0.14
N SER A 52 21.45 -8.28 0.12
CA SER A 52 20.74 -9.56 -0.02
C SER A 52 20.95 -10.15 -1.42
N LYS A 53 20.81 -11.48 -1.54
CA LYS A 53 20.91 -12.14 -2.85
C LYS A 53 19.84 -11.60 -3.81
N GLY A 54 20.26 -11.29 -5.04
CA GLY A 54 19.39 -10.79 -6.11
C GLY A 54 19.42 -9.27 -6.27
N ASN A 55 18.64 -8.77 -7.23
CA ASN A 55 18.44 -7.34 -7.42
C ASN A 55 17.50 -6.80 -6.33
N PRO A 56 17.65 -5.50 -5.97
CA PRO A 56 16.70 -4.85 -5.07
C PRO A 56 15.27 -4.96 -5.63
N PRO A 57 14.29 -5.42 -4.84
CA PRO A 57 12.94 -5.64 -5.34
C PRO A 57 12.20 -4.32 -5.58
N VAL A 58 11.28 -4.31 -6.54
CA VAL A 58 10.54 -3.09 -6.94
C VAL A 58 9.79 -2.45 -5.76
N TRP A 59 9.29 -3.26 -4.82
CA TRP A 59 8.54 -2.77 -3.66
C TRP A 59 9.35 -1.90 -2.70
N ILE A 60 10.69 -1.94 -2.70
CA ILE A 60 11.51 -1.06 -1.84
C ILE A 60 11.41 0.40 -2.25
N LYS A 61 11.00 0.66 -3.50
CA LYS A 61 10.89 2.00 -4.08
C LYS A 61 9.56 2.68 -3.71
N TYR A 62 8.60 1.91 -3.20
CA TYR A 62 7.28 2.37 -2.84
C TYR A 62 7.11 2.33 -1.32
N SER A 63 6.40 3.31 -0.76
CA SER A 63 6.01 3.28 0.66
C SER A 63 4.82 2.34 0.91
N TRP A 64 3.90 2.24 -0.05
CA TRP A 64 2.79 1.30 -0.04
C TRP A 64 2.44 0.82 -1.46
N VAL A 65 1.86 -0.37 -1.57
CA VAL A 65 1.33 -0.94 -2.82
C VAL A 65 0.04 -1.69 -2.52
N LEU A 66 -1.01 -1.42 -3.28
CA LEU A 66 -2.22 -2.24 -3.26
C LEU A 66 -2.03 -3.46 -4.16
N GLY A 67 -2.30 -4.65 -3.66
CA GLY A 67 -2.13 -5.89 -4.41
C GLY A 67 -2.99 -7.03 -3.88
N LYS A 68 -2.59 -8.25 -4.20
CA LYS A 68 -3.23 -9.49 -3.75
C LYS A 68 -2.23 -10.42 -3.08
N ASP A 69 -2.68 -11.15 -2.06
CA ASP A 69 -1.92 -12.25 -1.46
C ASP A 69 -1.91 -13.50 -2.35
N ASN A 70 -1.33 -14.60 -1.87
CA ASN A 70 -1.26 -15.87 -2.59
C ASN A 70 -2.60 -16.61 -2.72
N LYS A 71 -3.68 -16.07 -2.15
CA LYS A 71 -5.06 -16.58 -2.21
C LYS A 71 -5.99 -15.58 -2.91
N ASP A 72 -5.44 -14.63 -3.65
CA ASP A 72 -6.15 -13.55 -4.33
C ASP A 72 -6.93 -12.59 -3.40
N ASN A 73 -6.64 -12.59 -2.10
CA ASN A 73 -7.22 -11.61 -1.18
C ASN A 73 -6.53 -10.27 -1.35
N LYS A 74 -7.31 -9.19 -1.35
CA LYS A 74 -6.79 -7.83 -1.45
C LYS A 74 -5.96 -7.49 -0.20
N VAL A 75 -4.77 -6.94 -0.42
CA VAL A 75 -3.84 -6.55 0.66
C VAL A 75 -3.21 -5.19 0.37
N ILE A 76 -2.79 -4.52 1.44
CA ILE A 76 -1.95 -3.32 1.40
C ILE A 76 -0.55 -3.75 1.82
N TYR A 77 0.38 -3.74 0.89
CA TYR A 77 1.80 -3.90 1.18
C TYR A 77 2.37 -2.56 1.63
N ILE A 78 3.11 -2.54 2.73
CA ILE A 78 3.76 -1.34 3.26
C ILE A 78 5.24 -1.62 3.43
N SER A 79 6.07 -0.82 2.79
CA SER A 79 7.53 -0.92 2.92
C SER A 79 8.03 0.07 3.95
N VAL A 80 8.84 -0.39 4.89
CA VAL A 80 9.55 0.45 5.86
C VAL A 80 11.05 0.20 5.79
N PHE A 81 11.78 1.12 6.41
CA PHE A 81 13.22 1.09 6.50
C PHE A 81 13.70 1.16 7.96
N SER A 82 14.79 0.47 8.26
CA SER A 82 15.53 0.61 9.52
C SER A 82 17.05 0.52 9.30
N LYS A 83 17.81 1.14 10.21
CA LYS A 83 19.27 1.03 10.28
C LYS A 83 19.64 0.03 11.36
N SER A 84 20.62 -0.83 11.09
CA SER A 84 21.10 -1.86 12.02
C SER A 84 22.61 -2.01 11.96
N SER A 85 23.24 -2.41 13.07
CA SER A 85 24.66 -2.80 13.09
C SER A 85 24.89 -4.23 12.61
N MET A 86 23.83 -5.05 12.53
CA MET A 86 23.86 -6.45 12.09
C MET A 86 22.95 -6.68 10.87
N PRO A 87 23.27 -7.64 9.98
CA PRO A 87 22.38 -8.01 8.89
C PRO A 87 21.09 -8.63 9.44
N LEU A 88 19.97 -8.41 8.76
CA LEU A 88 18.64 -9.05 8.98
C LEU A 88 18.24 -9.25 10.45
N THR A 89 17.37 -8.38 10.95
CA THR A 89 16.58 -8.69 12.14
C THR A 89 15.29 -9.38 11.72
N GLU A 90 15.27 -10.71 11.72
CA GLU A 90 14.02 -11.48 11.63
C GLU A 90 13.18 -11.21 12.89
N SER A 91 12.44 -10.10 12.85
CA SER A 91 11.53 -9.71 13.91
C SER A 91 10.25 -9.19 13.27
N SER A 92 9.17 -9.92 13.55
CA SER A 92 7.80 -9.49 13.27
C SER A 92 7.33 -8.40 14.23
N ILE A 93 8.09 -8.12 15.30
CA ILE A 93 7.85 -7.01 16.23
C ILE A 93 8.35 -5.72 15.57
N LYS A 94 7.45 -4.74 15.47
CA LYS A 94 7.72 -3.42 14.92
C LYS A 94 8.47 -2.56 15.92
N THR A 95 9.49 -1.83 15.50
CA THR A 95 10.06 -0.74 16.30
C THR A 95 9.12 0.48 16.29
N PRO A 96 9.30 1.45 17.21
CA PRO A 96 8.58 2.72 17.14
C PRO A 96 8.77 3.46 15.81
N GLU A 97 9.97 3.45 15.23
CA GLU A 97 10.22 4.05 13.90
C GLU A 97 9.53 3.29 12.77
N GLU A 98 9.51 1.96 12.81
CA GLU A 98 8.77 1.14 11.83
C GLU A 98 7.27 1.41 11.95
N THR A 99 6.75 1.54 13.18
CA THR A 99 5.34 1.87 13.43
C THR A 99 4.98 3.26 12.90
N ALA A 100 5.84 4.26 13.08
CA ALA A 100 5.64 5.60 12.55
C ALA A 100 5.63 5.63 11.00
N GLN A 101 6.51 4.86 10.37
CA GLN A 101 6.54 4.70 8.91
C GLN A 101 5.27 4.02 8.38
N ILE A 102 4.79 2.97 9.06
CA ILE A 102 3.53 2.30 8.71
C ILE A 102 2.37 3.27 8.85
N MET A 103 2.30 4.02 9.96
CA MET A 103 1.26 5.01 10.18
C MET A 103 1.23 6.03 9.03
N LYS A 104 2.38 6.55 8.63
CA LYS A 104 2.48 7.49 7.50
C LYS A 104 2.06 6.85 6.17
N ALA A 105 2.46 5.61 5.91
CA ALA A 105 2.09 4.90 4.69
C ALA A 105 0.57 4.65 4.60
N VAL A 106 -0.07 4.25 5.72
CA VAL A 106 -1.53 4.09 5.81
C VAL A 106 -2.24 5.44 5.64
N GLU A 107 -1.70 6.51 6.22
CA GLU A 107 -2.23 7.86 6.04
C GLU A 107 -2.20 8.25 4.55
N MET A 108 -1.05 8.11 3.89
CA MET A 108 -0.91 8.41 2.46
C MET A 108 -1.89 7.59 1.62
N PHE A 109 -1.92 6.27 1.81
CA PHE A 109 -2.86 5.39 1.11
C PHE A 109 -4.31 5.86 1.27
N THR A 110 -4.72 6.16 2.50
CA THR A 110 -6.09 6.57 2.79
C THR A 110 -6.42 7.93 2.18
N ARG A 111 -5.45 8.87 2.19
CA ARG A 111 -5.60 10.20 1.57
C ARG A 111 -5.71 10.09 0.05
N ASP A 112 -4.93 9.22 -0.59
CA ASP A 112 -5.03 9.01 -2.03
C ASP A 112 -6.41 8.47 -2.41
N LYS A 113 -6.94 7.50 -1.63
CA LYS A 113 -8.31 7.01 -1.82
C LYS A 113 -9.38 8.05 -1.53
N LEU A 114 -9.15 8.95 -0.57
CA LEU A 114 -10.05 10.09 -0.34
C LEU A 114 -10.08 11.02 -1.55
N GLU A 115 -8.92 11.35 -2.14
CA GLU A 115 -8.86 12.22 -3.31
C GLU A 115 -9.50 11.58 -4.55
N GLU A 116 -9.28 10.27 -4.78
CA GLU A 116 -9.99 9.50 -5.82
C GLU A 116 -11.52 9.61 -5.65
N VAL A 117 -12.04 9.37 -4.44
CA VAL A 117 -13.48 9.41 -4.18
C VAL A 117 -14.04 10.84 -4.24
N LYS A 118 -13.32 11.85 -3.75
CA LYS A 118 -13.75 13.26 -3.82
C LYS A 118 -13.93 13.71 -5.26
N ALA A 119 -13.04 13.27 -6.17
CA ALA A 119 -13.17 13.57 -7.60
C ALA A 119 -14.47 13.02 -8.19
N GLU A 120 -14.96 11.86 -7.72
CA GLU A 120 -16.21 11.26 -8.17
C GLU A 120 -17.47 11.90 -7.55
N VAL A 121 -17.44 12.17 -6.24
CA VAL A 121 -18.65 12.58 -5.49
C VAL A 121 -18.88 14.10 -5.58
N LYS A 122 -17.94 14.87 -6.13
CA LYS A 122 -18.02 16.34 -6.28
C LYS A 122 -18.41 17.04 -4.96
N ILE A 123 -17.77 16.63 -3.87
CA ILE A 123 -17.95 17.26 -2.56
C ILE A 123 -16.82 18.25 -2.35
N ASP A 124 -17.13 19.54 -2.49
CA ASP A 124 -16.28 20.61 -1.98
C ASP A 124 -16.89 21.09 -0.65
N ASP A 125 -16.41 20.54 0.46
CA ASP A 125 -16.89 20.93 1.78
C ASP A 125 -15.70 21.06 2.74
N ALA A 126 -15.18 22.28 2.86
CA ALA A 126 -14.13 22.64 3.80
C ALA A 126 -14.47 22.25 5.25
N LYS A 127 -15.75 22.06 5.59
CA LYS A 127 -16.19 21.61 6.91
C LYS A 127 -16.00 20.12 7.14
N LEU A 128 -15.91 19.33 6.07
CA LEU A 128 -15.73 17.88 6.14
C LEU A 128 -14.26 17.49 6.29
N THR A 129 -13.35 18.31 5.77
CA THR A 129 -11.89 18.05 5.82
C THR A 129 -11.37 17.78 7.23
N PRO A 130 -11.66 18.57 8.28
CA PRO A 130 -11.16 18.30 9.63
C PRO A 130 -11.68 16.98 10.22
N ILE A 131 -12.89 16.57 9.82
CA ILE A 131 -13.51 15.32 10.28
C ILE A 131 -12.81 14.14 9.60
N LEU A 132 -12.56 14.23 8.30
CA LEU A 132 -11.83 13.23 7.53
C LEU A 132 -10.37 13.13 7.98
N ASP A 133 -9.70 14.25 8.26
CA ASP A 133 -8.34 14.25 8.79
C ASP A 133 -8.24 13.52 10.13
N LYS A 134 -9.22 13.74 11.02
CA LYS A 134 -9.31 13.02 12.28
C LYS A 134 -9.53 11.53 12.07
N TRP A 135 -10.42 11.16 11.15
CA TRP A 135 -10.66 9.76 10.78
C TRP A 135 -9.39 9.09 10.22
N VAL A 136 -8.70 9.73 9.27
CA VAL A 136 -7.44 9.24 8.69
C VAL A 136 -6.38 9.04 9.77
N LEU A 137 -6.18 10.02 10.65
CA LEU A 137 -5.19 9.94 11.71
C LEU A 137 -5.48 8.76 12.66
N SER A 138 -6.71 8.65 13.14
CA SER A 138 -7.11 7.57 14.05
C SER A 138 -7.06 6.19 13.38
N LEU A 139 -7.44 6.08 12.11
CA LEU A 139 -7.33 4.85 11.34
C LEU A 139 -5.86 4.43 11.19
N SER A 140 -5.00 5.37 10.82
CA SER A 140 -3.57 5.12 10.62
C SER A 140 -2.90 4.64 11.91
N GLN A 141 -3.27 5.22 13.06
CA GLN A 141 -2.80 4.77 14.38
C GLN A 141 -3.25 3.33 14.69
N GLN A 142 -4.53 2.99 14.47
CA GLN A 142 -5.05 1.65 14.75
C GLN A 142 -4.46 0.58 13.83
N VAL A 143 -4.25 0.90 12.55
CA VAL A 143 -3.64 -0.03 11.60
C VAL A 143 -2.16 -0.19 11.89
N ALA A 144 -1.42 0.88 12.17
CA ALA A 144 0.00 0.81 12.49
C ALA A 144 0.30 0.00 13.77
N ALA A 145 -0.57 0.11 14.77
CA ALA A 145 -0.45 -0.66 16.02
C ALA A 145 -0.76 -2.16 15.85
N SER A 146 -1.32 -2.57 14.72
CA SER A 146 -1.80 -3.95 14.51
C SER A 146 -0.73 -4.91 13.98
N TYR A 147 -1.05 -6.20 13.95
CA TYR A 147 -0.18 -7.23 13.38
C TYR A 147 -0.19 -7.21 11.85
N ALA A 148 0.89 -7.67 11.22
CA ALA A 148 0.97 -7.84 9.76
C ALA A 148 1.02 -9.32 9.43
N ILE A 149 0.24 -9.75 8.46
CA ILE A 149 0.05 -11.18 8.13
C ILE A 149 1.28 -11.81 7.46
N ASN A 150 2.17 -11.01 6.89
CA ASN A 150 3.50 -11.44 6.43
C ASN A 150 4.50 -10.27 6.49
N VAL A 151 5.78 -10.59 6.61
CA VAL A 151 6.90 -9.63 6.55
C VAL A 151 7.99 -10.18 5.64
N GLU A 152 8.24 -9.52 4.52
CA GLU A 152 9.39 -9.80 3.65
C GLU A 152 10.54 -8.84 3.95
N ASN A 153 11.78 -9.27 3.77
CA ASN A 153 12.96 -8.48 4.14
C ASN A 153 13.97 -8.40 2.99
N TYR A 154 14.61 -7.25 2.85
CA TYR A 154 15.76 -7.00 1.97
C TYR A 154 16.77 -6.13 2.72
N TRP A 155 18.07 -6.35 2.54
CA TRP A 155 19.11 -5.58 3.21
C TRP A 155 20.23 -5.16 2.28
N GLU A 156 20.86 -4.03 2.61
CA GLU A 156 22.05 -3.49 1.98
C GLU A 156 23.05 -3.08 3.07
N LYS A 157 24.32 -3.46 2.92
CA LYS A 157 25.43 -3.02 3.75
C LYS A 157 25.95 -1.71 3.20
N MET A 158 25.79 -0.64 3.97
CA MET A 158 26.17 0.71 3.61
C MET A 158 27.52 1.04 4.27
N LYS A 159 28.42 1.64 3.49
CA LYS A 159 29.65 2.27 3.98
C LYS A 159 29.52 3.78 3.84
N ILE A 160 29.66 4.50 4.95
CA ILE A 160 29.68 5.96 4.98
C ILE A 160 31.12 6.42 5.01
N THR A 161 31.47 7.32 4.09
CA THR A 161 32.74 8.05 4.12
C THR A 161 32.47 9.55 4.11
N ALA A 162 32.68 10.21 5.24
CA ALA A 162 32.64 11.66 5.37
C ALA A 162 33.72 12.15 6.35
N PRO A 163 34.17 13.42 6.25
CA PRO A 163 35.12 13.99 7.21
C PRO A 163 34.60 13.86 8.65
N GLY A 164 35.30 13.06 9.48
CA GLY A 164 34.93 12.82 10.88
C GLY A 164 33.90 11.72 11.13
N VAL A 165 33.35 11.09 10.09
CA VAL A 165 32.41 9.95 10.21
C VAL A 165 32.78 8.88 9.18
N THR A 166 33.37 7.78 9.66
CA THR A 166 33.57 6.55 8.89
C THR A 166 32.90 5.41 9.63
N GLY A 167 32.04 4.66 8.95
CA GLY A 167 31.33 3.55 9.57
C GLY A 167 30.59 2.68 8.57
N GLU A 168 30.26 1.48 9.00
CA GLU A 168 29.43 0.54 8.25
C GLU A 168 28.14 0.28 9.02
N TYR A 169 27.02 0.20 8.31
CA TYR A 169 25.74 -0.22 8.89
C TYR A 169 24.92 -0.95 7.83
N TYR A 170 23.97 -1.74 8.28
CA TYR A 170 22.97 -2.37 7.42
C TYR A 170 21.74 -1.48 7.33
N ARG A 171 21.33 -1.20 6.10
CA ARG A 171 20.03 -0.68 5.73
C ARG A 171 19.11 -1.88 5.51
N ILE A 172 18.07 -2.00 6.33
CA ILE A 172 17.09 -3.08 6.29
C ILE A 172 15.77 -2.50 5.77
N TYR A 173 15.20 -3.15 4.76
CA TYR A 173 13.89 -2.89 4.22
C TYR A 173 12.96 -4.02 4.62
N LYS A 174 11.79 -3.69 5.18
CA LYS A 174 10.75 -4.68 5.49
C LYS A 174 9.47 -4.33 4.76
N ARG A 175 8.81 -5.32 4.15
CA ARG A 175 7.48 -5.19 3.54
C ARG A 175 6.46 -5.91 4.39
N TYR A 176 5.62 -5.12 5.07
CA TYR A 176 4.48 -5.61 5.84
C TYR A 176 3.28 -5.81 4.92
N MET A 177 2.63 -6.97 5.02
CA MET A 177 1.36 -7.24 4.35
C MET A 177 0.22 -7.00 5.34
N ILE A 178 -0.70 -6.09 5.01
CA ILE A 178 -1.90 -5.79 5.79
C ILE A 178 -3.12 -6.27 5.01
N ASP A 179 -3.95 -7.10 5.63
CA ASP A 179 -5.21 -7.55 5.04
C ASP A 179 -6.14 -6.36 4.80
N PHE A 180 -6.67 -6.22 3.58
CA PHE A 180 -7.58 -5.13 3.28
C PHE A 180 -8.93 -5.28 4.02
N SER A 181 -9.35 -6.50 4.35
CA SER A 181 -10.54 -6.74 5.16
C SER A 181 -10.36 -6.16 6.58
N TYR A 182 -9.19 -6.39 7.18
CA TYR A 182 -8.80 -5.79 8.45
C TYR A 182 -8.77 -4.26 8.38
N TYR A 183 -8.16 -3.70 7.32
CA TYR A 183 -8.18 -2.25 7.10
C TYR A 183 -9.61 -1.71 7.02
N SER A 184 -10.49 -2.37 6.27
CA SER A 184 -11.87 -1.95 6.03
C SER A 184 -12.72 -2.00 7.31
N GLU A 185 -12.55 -3.06 8.11
CA GLU A 185 -13.20 -3.19 9.42
C GLU A 185 -12.79 -2.04 10.35
N ARG A 186 -11.48 -1.75 10.43
CA ARG A 186 -10.95 -0.66 11.27
C ARG A 186 -11.41 0.71 10.77
N ALA A 187 -11.42 0.92 9.46
CA ALA A 187 -11.88 2.15 8.84
C ALA A 187 -13.36 2.43 9.16
N THR A 188 -14.22 1.41 9.12
CA THR A 188 -15.63 1.51 9.50
C THR A 188 -15.76 1.86 10.98
N LYS A 189 -15.10 1.10 11.85
CA LYS A 189 -15.15 1.30 13.29
C LYS A 189 -14.72 2.71 13.69
N VAL A 190 -13.58 3.18 13.18
CA VAL A 190 -13.07 4.54 13.46
C VAL A 190 -14.02 5.60 12.92
N TRP A 191 -14.64 5.37 11.76
CA TRP A 191 -15.62 6.30 11.23
C TRP A 191 -16.86 6.41 12.12
N ASP A 192 -17.38 5.31 12.64
CA ASP A 192 -18.52 5.32 13.56
C ASP A 192 -18.20 6.12 14.83
N GLU A 193 -17.00 5.95 15.38
CA GLU A 193 -16.53 6.70 16.56
C GLU A 193 -16.38 8.21 16.28
N VAL A 194 -15.82 8.59 15.13
CA VAL A 194 -15.62 9.99 14.74
C VAL A 194 -16.95 10.67 14.38
N SER A 195 -17.80 9.97 13.63
CA SER A 195 -19.06 10.50 13.11
C SER A 195 -20.15 10.62 14.17
N ALA A 196 -20.08 9.87 15.28
CA ALA A 196 -21.01 9.98 16.40
C ALA A 196 -21.07 11.39 17.03
N LYS A 197 -20.01 12.19 16.87
CA LYS A 197 -19.92 13.58 17.38
C LYS A 197 -20.06 14.65 16.29
N THR A 198 -20.48 14.25 15.10
CA THR A 198 -20.54 15.10 13.91
C THR A 198 -22.00 15.47 13.60
N PRO A 199 -22.30 16.72 13.15
CA PRO A 199 -23.63 17.10 12.67
C PRO A 199 -24.17 16.13 11.59
N ASP A 200 -25.49 15.86 11.60
CA ASP A 200 -26.11 14.82 10.76
C ASP A 200 -25.90 15.01 9.25
N ASP A 201 -25.87 16.26 8.79
CA ASP A 201 -25.62 16.62 7.39
C ASP A 201 -24.19 16.25 6.96
N LEU A 202 -23.19 16.57 7.79
CA LEU A 202 -21.78 16.23 7.55
C LEU A 202 -21.52 14.74 7.73
N LYS A 203 -22.18 14.10 8.71
CA LYS A 203 -22.10 12.66 8.95
C LYS A 203 -22.59 11.87 7.73
N SER A 204 -23.72 12.26 7.15
CA SER A 204 -24.28 11.56 5.99
C SER A 204 -23.35 11.65 4.78
N LYS A 205 -22.82 12.84 4.47
CA LYS A 205 -21.85 13.04 3.38
C LYS A 205 -20.55 12.26 3.63
N GLY A 206 -19.99 12.35 4.84
CA GLY A 206 -18.76 11.64 5.20
C GLY A 206 -18.90 10.14 5.12
N THR A 207 -20.05 9.59 5.51
CA THR A 207 -20.31 8.14 5.45
C THR A 207 -20.28 7.63 4.01
N VAL A 208 -20.86 8.38 3.06
CA VAL A 208 -20.81 8.04 1.63
C VAL A 208 -19.36 7.98 1.13
N ILE A 209 -18.54 8.96 1.50
CA ILE A 209 -17.12 9.01 1.11
C ILE A 209 -16.37 7.81 1.69
N VAL A 210 -16.47 7.59 3.00
CA VAL A 210 -15.74 6.52 3.69
C VAL A 210 -16.14 5.15 3.13
N TYR A 211 -17.43 4.91 2.92
CA TYR A 211 -17.90 3.61 2.40
C TYR A 211 -17.43 3.34 0.97
N LYS A 212 -17.33 4.37 0.11
CA LYS A 212 -16.72 4.21 -1.22
C LYS A 212 -15.24 3.82 -1.17
N ILE A 213 -14.50 4.24 -0.14
CA ILE A 213 -13.08 3.87 0.04
C ILE A 213 -12.93 2.40 0.43
N ILE A 214 -13.76 1.92 1.37
CA ILE A 214 -13.62 0.57 1.95
C ILE A 214 -14.38 -0.50 1.17
N MET A 215 -15.43 -0.11 0.44
CA MET A 215 -16.19 -0.95 -0.48
C MET A 215 -16.10 -0.32 -1.87
N PRO A 216 -14.92 -0.31 -2.52
CA PRO A 216 -14.86 0.15 -3.90
C PRO A 216 -15.85 -0.71 -4.67
N ALA A 217 -16.76 -0.06 -5.39
CA ALA A 217 -17.80 -0.72 -6.16
C ALA A 217 -17.17 -1.91 -6.88
N SER A 218 -17.75 -3.10 -6.72
CA SER A 218 -17.41 -4.27 -7.53
C SER A 218 -17.29 -3.78 -8.97
N GLN A 219 -16.06 -3.73 -9.49
CA GLN A 219 -15.83 -3.28 -10.86
C GLN A 219 -16.51 -4.32 -11.75
N ASN A 220 -17.69 -3.94 -12.25
CA ASN A 220 -18.42 -4.63 -13.31
C ASN A 220 -17.61 -4.58 -14.61
#